data_AF-A0A081RQI9-F1
#
_entry.id   AF-A0A081RQI9-F1
#
_cell.length_a   1.000
_cell.length_b   1.000
_cell.length_c   1.000
_cell.angle_alpha   90.00
_cell.angle_beta   90.00
_cell.angle_gamma   90.00
#
_symmetry.space_group_name_H-M   'P 1'
#
loop_
_entity.id
_entity.type
_entity.pdbx_description
1 polymer ?
#
loop_
_entity_poly.entity_id
_entity_poly.type
_entity_poly.pdbx_seq_one_letter_code
_entity_poly.pdbx_strand_id
1 'polypeptide(L)' 'MNWIKCSDRLPESIKTVLILVSGRVFCGYLSMDEENGFYISSGDVYMDLNAVSHWMPLPSPPKEF' A
#
# COMPACT_ATOMS: atom_id res chain seq x y z
N MET A 1 0.34 10.24 -12.87
CA MET A 1 0.16 9.63 -11.53
C MET A 1 -0.04 8.14 -11.75
N ASN A 2 0.86 7.30 -11.24
CA ASN A 2 0.96 5.90 -11.66
C ASN A 2 0.40 4.96 -10.58
N TRP A 3 -0.90 5.07 -10.31
CA TRP A 3 -1.60 4.09 -9.49
C TRP A 3 -1.69 2.76 -10.22
N ILE A 4 -1.38 1.67 -9.52
CA ILE A 4 -1.39 0.30 -10.03
C ILE A 4 -2.53 -0.42 -9.33
N LYS A 5 -3.45 -1.03 -10.09
CA LYS A 5 -4.50 -1.87 -9.50
C LYS A 5 -3.88 -3.09 -8.84
N CYS A 6 -4.31 -3.41 -7.63
CA CYS A 6 -3.85 -4.60 -6.93
C CYS A 6 -4.13 -5.89 -7.72
N SER A 7 -5.23 -5.92 -8.50
CA SER A 7 -5.58 -7.01 -9.40
C SER A 7 -4.60 -7.21 -10.56
N ASP A 8 -3.93 -6.16 -11.00
CA ASP A 8 -2.99 -6.21 -12.13
C ASP A 8 -1.61 -6.63 -11.64
N ARG A 9 -1.18 -6.08 -10.51
CA ARG A 9 0.10 -6.37 -9.88
C ARG A 9 0.10 -5.94 -8.42
N LEU A 10 0.58 -6.81 -7.54
CA LEU A 10 0.85 -6.49 -6.14
C LEU A 10 2.23 -5.83 -5.95
N PRO A 11 2.43 -5.00 -4.92
CA PRO A 11 3.76 -4.52 -4.58
C PRO A 11 4.64 -5.66 -4.06
N GLU A 12 5.94 -5.40 -3.97
CA GLU A 12 6.85 -6.30 -3.25
C GLU A 12 6.45 -6.38 -1.77
N SER A 13 6.54 -7.57 -1.18
CA SER A 13 6.27 -7.78 0.25
C SER A 13 7.17 -6.89 1.11
N ILE A 14 6.63 -6.36 2.21
CA ILE A 14 7.32 -5.50 3.19
C ILE A 14 7.79 -4.14 2.64
N LYS A 15 7.61 -3.87 1.33
CA LYS A 15 7.92 -2.56 0.75
C LYS A 15 6.84 -1.54 1.08
N THR A 16 7.25 -0.43 1.71
CA THR A 16 6.34 0.68 2.00
C THR A 16 5.86 1.36 0.72
N VAL A 17 4.54 1.46 0.59
CA VAL A 17 3.83 2.03 -0.55
C VAL A 17 2.67 2.89 -0.07
N LEU A 18 2.14 3.72 -0.97
CA LEU A 18 0.84 4.35 -0.77
C LEU A 18 -0.24 3.38 -1.24
N ILE A 19 -1.32 3.25 -0.47
CA ILE A 19 -2.46 2.38 -0.76
C ILE A 19 -3.77 3.18 -0.75
N LEU A 20 -4.70 2.79 -1.63
CA LEU A 20 -6.03 3.41 -1.76
C LEU A 20 -7.11 2.46 -1.22
N VAL A 21 -7.70 2.84 -0.09
CA VAL A 21 -8.78 2.11 0.59
C VAL A 21 -10.01 3.01 0.65
N SER A 22 -11.12 2.59 0.05
CA SER A 22 -12.40 3.31 0.11
C SER A 22 -12.27 4.82 -0.19
N GLY A 23 -11.46 5.18 -1.18
CA GLY A 23 -11.22 6.57 -1.59
C GLY A 23 -10.24 7.37 -0.73
N ARG A 24 -9.59 6.74 0.27
CA ARG A 24 -8.59 7.36 1.15
C ARG A 24 -7.21 6.75 0.94
N VAL A 25 -6.18 7.60 1.04
CA VAL A 25 -4.78 7.19 0.86
C VAL A 25 -4.11 6.96 2.20
N PHE A 26 -3.44 5.82 2.34
CA PHE A 26 -2.66 5.45 3.52
C PHE A 26 -1.25 5.02 3.14
N CYS A 27 -0.35 5.02 4.10
CA CYS A 27 0.97 4.43 3.98
C CYS A 27 0.94 3.04 4.61
N GLY A 28 1.45 2.03 3.90
CA GLY A 28 1.46 0.65 4.38
C GLY A 28 2.34 -0.26 3.52
N TYR A 29 2.31 -1.55 3.80
CA TYR A 29 3.04 -2.57 3.02
C TYR A 29 2.22 -3.85 2.88
N LEU A 30 2.50 -4.62 1.83
CA LEU A 30 1.94 -5.97 1.66
C LEU A 30 2.68 -6.94 2.59
N SER A 31 1.95 -7.70 3.39
CA SER A 31 2.45 -8.82 4.20
C SER A 31 1.94 -10.13 3.61
N MET A 32 2.85 -11.05 3.32
CA MET A 32 2.55 -12.37 2.73
C MET A 32 2.71 -13.54 3.72
N ASP A 33 2.90 -13.23 5.01
CA ASP A 33 3.34 -14.24 6.01
C ASP A 33 2.19 -15.06 6.62
N GLU A 34 0.97 -14.49 6.76
CA GLU A 34 -0.17 -15.19 7.38
C GLU A 34 -1.44 -15.19 6.52
N GLU A 35 -2.01 -14.02 6.18
CA GLU A 35 -3.29 -13.93 5.44
C GLU A 35 -3.22 -13.19 4.10
N ASN A 36 -2.03 -12.86 3.59
CA ASN A 36 -1.83 -12.04 2.38
C ASN A 36 -2.68 -10.77 2.38
N GLY A 37 -2.12 -9.66 2.87
CA GLY A 37 -2.89 -8.43 3.02
C GLY A 37 -2.01 -7.22 3.26
N PHE A 38 -2.63 -6.08 3.54
CA PHE A 38 -1.92 -4.83 3.74
C PHE A 38 -1.91 -4.43 5.21
N TYR A 39 -0.75 -4.05 5.71
CA TYR A 39 -0.59 -3.49 7.03
C TYR A 39 -0.39 -1.97 6.95
N ILE A 40 -1.21 -1.22 7.69
CA ILE A 40 -1.18 0.25 7.76
C ILE A 40 -0.47 0.67 9.05
N SER A 41 0.76 1.16 8.92
CA SER A 41 1.64 1.44 10.06
C SER A 41 1.15 2.56 10.98
N SER A 42 0.39 3.53 10.46
CA SER A 42 -0.07 4.69 11.26
C SER A 42 -1.16 4.35 12.28
N GLY A 43 -1.77 3.17 12.19
CA GLY A 43 -2.86 2.76 13.07
C GLY A 43 -2.80 1.32 13.55
N ASP A 44 -1.72 0.60 13.24
CA ASP A 44 -1.60 -0.84 13.54
C ASP A 44 -2.79 -1.65 13.01
N VAL A 45 -3.18 -1.38 11.76
CA VAL A 45 -4.38 -1.96 11.13
C VAL A 45 -3.98 -2.93 10.04
N TYR A 46 -4.51 -4.15 10.09
CA TYR A 46 -4.46 -5.11 9.00
C TYR A 46 -5.70 -4.99 8.10
N MET A 47 -5.49 -5.09 6.80
CA MET A 47 -6.53 -4.99 5.77
C MET A 47 -6.40 -6.17 4.81
N ASP A 48 -7.52 -6.81 4.51
CA ASP A 48 -7.59 -7.82 3.47
C ASP A 48 -7.06 -7.28 2.13
N LEU A 49 -6.45 -8.17 1.33
CA LEU A 49 -5.97 -7.82 -0.01
C LEU A 49 -7.04 -7.13 -0.88
N ASN A 50 -8.29 -7.59 -0.74
CA ASN A 50 -9.44 -7.07 -1.50
C ASN A 50 -9.94 -5.70 -1.02
N ALA A 51 -9.55 -5.25 0.18
CA ALA A 51 -9.91 -3.93 0.70
C ALA A 51 -9.06 -2.80 0.08
N VAL A 52 -7.91 -3.14 -0.50
CA VAL A 52 -7.01 -2.18 -1.17
C VAL A 52 -7.20 -2.26 -2.67
N SER A 53 -7.71 -1.17 -3.25
CA SER A 53 -8.01 -1.14 -4.70
C SER A 53 -6.77 -0.89 -5.57
N HIS A 54 -5.91 0.04 -5.15
CA HIS A 54 -4.73 0.47 -5.90
C HIS A 54 -3.60 0.80 -4.95
N TRP A 55 -2.38 0.74 -5.47
CA TRP A 55 -1.18 1.20 -4.76
C TRP A 55 -0.27 2.02 -5.69
N MET A 56 0.66 2.74 -5.11
CA MET A 56 1.77 3.36 -5.85
C MET A 56 3.03 3.41 -4.97
N PRO A 57 4.24 3.38 -5.57
CA PRO A 57 5.46 3.61 -4.80
C PRO A 57 5.42 4.99 -4.13
N LEU A 58 6.15 5.13 -3.02
CA LEU A 58 6.36 6.44 -2.41
C LEU A 58 6.96 7.42 -3.44
N PRO A 59 6.52 8.69 -3.45
CA PRO A 59 7.18 9.71 -4.25
C PRO A 59 8.62 9.89 -3.75
N SER A 60 9.51 10.36 -4.63
CA SER A 60 10.83 10.78 -4.20
C SER A 60 10.71 11.88 -3.15
N PRO A 61 11.56 11.90 -2.10
CA PRO A 61 11.62 13.00 -1.15
C PRO A 61 11.79 14.34 -1.87
N PRO A 62 11.33 15.46 -1.27
CA PRO A 62 11.68 16.79 -1.74
C PRO A 62 13.20 16.96 -1.85
N LYS A 63 13.66 17.71 -2.86
CA LYS A 63 15.08 17.99 -3.05
C LYS A 63 15.59 19.14 -2.17
N GLU A 64 14.66 19.93 -1.65
CA GLU A 64 14.92 21.07 -0.77
C GLU A 64 14.39 20.70 0.62
N PHE A 65 15.25 20.83 1.63
CA PHE A 65 14.95 20.55 3.04
C PHE A 65 14.74 21.86 3.81
#